data_AF-A0A6J5U8D1-F1
#
_entry.id   AF-A0A6J5U8D1-F1
#
_cell.length_a   1.000
_cell.length_b   1.000
_cell.length_c   1.000
_cell.angle_alpha   90.00
_cell.angle_beta   90.00
_cell.angle_gamma   90.00
#
_symmetry.space_group_name_H-M   'P 1'
#
loop_
_entity.id
_entity.type
_entity.pdbx_description
1 polymer ?
#
loop_
_entity_poly.entity_id
_entity_poly.type
_entity_poly.pdbx_seq_one_letter_code
_entity_poly.pdbx_strand_id
1 'polypeptide(L)'
;MAASLASIPLSRNGLSLQFSPTKRHCFTVPEFHSPMRVCCSASRDGHELKENLSQLKQLKNVACGILAVWAVTAASPVIAAGQRLPPLSTDPSRCERAFVGNTIGQANGVYDKAIDLRFCDYTNEKSNLKGKSLAAALMSEAKFDGADMSEVVMSKAYAAGASFKGTDFSNAVLDRVNFEKANLQGALFKNTVLSGSTFNEAKLDGAVFEDTIIGYIDLQKLCRNTSLNEEGRATLGCR
;
A
#
# COMPACT_ATOMS: atom_id res chain seq x y z
N MET A 1 -57.56 -30.27 34.12
CA MET A 1 -56.38 -31.15 34.12
C MET A 1 -56.63 -32.31 33.19
N ALA A 2 -55.92 -32.35 32.06
CA ALA A 2 -55.55 -33.55 31.30
C ALA A 2 -54.80 -33.06 30.06
N ALA A 3 -53.48 -33.20 30.09
CA ALA A 3 -52.62 -32.94 28.94
C ALA A 3 -52.70 -34.14 27.98
N SER A 4 -52.82 -33.89 26.68
CA SER A 4 -52.61 -34.89 25.65
C SER A 4 -51.75 -34.30 24.55
N LEU A 5 -50.47 -34.66 24.62
CA LEU A 5 -49.49 -34.56 23.54
C LEU A 5 -49.79 -35.67 22.54
N ALA A 6 -49.95 -35.31 21.27
CA ALA A 6 -50.01 -36.26 20.16
C ALA A 6 -49.01 -35.84 19.08
N SER A 7 -47.96 -36.65 18.94
CA SER A 7 -46.88 -36.56 17.97
C SER A 7 -47.03 -37.72 16.97
N ILE A 8 -47.08 -37.45 15.67
CA ILE A 8 -47.04 -38.48 14.59
C ILE A 8 -46.49 -37.81 13.30
N PRO A 9 -45.90 -38.53 12.31
CA PRO A 9 -44.60 -39.21 12.32
C PRO A 9 -43.66 -38.71 11.19
N LEU A 10 -42.34 -38.84 11.41
CA LEU A 10 -41.32 -38.81 10.37
C LEU A 10 -41.27 -40.16 9.64
N SER A 11 -41.42 -40.14 8.32
CA SER A 11 -41.19 -41.32 7.47
C SER A 11 -39.71 -41.44 7.08
N ARG A 12 -39.21 -42.66 7.27
CA ARG A 12 -37.87 -43.16 6.95
C ARG A 12 -37.75 -43.49 5.46
N ASN A 13 -36.65 -43.04 4.86
CA ASN A 13 -35.77 -43.85 4.00
C ASN A 13 -34.35 -43.39 4.37
N GLY A 14 -33.34 -44.20 4.68
CA GLY A 14 -33.18 -45.63 4.54
C GLY A 14 -31.75 -45.91 4.07
N LEU A 15 -30.83 -46.08 5.03
CA LEU A 15 -29.50 -46.76 4.93
C LEU A 15 -28.39 -46.06 4.11
N SER A 16 -27.13 -45.97 4.53
CA SER A 16 -26.38 -46.66 5.59
C SER A 16 -25.15 -45.83 6.01
N LEU A 17 -24.83 -45.86 7.29
CA LEU A 17 -23.54 -45.43 7.85
C LEU A 17 -22.75 -46.69 8.19
N GLN A 18 -21.52 -46.81 7.69
CA GLN A 18 -20.47 -47.57 8.36
C GLN A 18 -19.28 -46.64 8.61
N PHE A 19 -18.74 -46.74 9.81
CA PHE A 19 -17.77 -45.87 10.45
C PHE A 19 -16.31 -46.17 10.05
N SER A 20 -15.54 -45.10 9.77
CA SER A 20 -14.15 -44.80 10.22
C SER A 20 -12.95 -45.65 9.70
N PRO A 21 -11.67 -45.18 9.82
CA PRO A 21 -11.12 -43.83 9.98
C PRO A 21 -9.86 -43.49 9.10
N THR A 22 -9.39 -42.23 9.20
CA THR A 22 -8.04 -41.70 8.88
C THR A 22 -7.49 -41.78 7.45
N LYS A 23 -7.26 -40.61 6.82
CA LYS A 23 -6.00 -40.31 6.09
C LYS A 23 -5.86 -38.79 5.87
N ARG A 24 -4.74 -38.25 6.35
CA ARG A 24 -4.25 -36.89 6.09
C ARG A 24 -3.83 -36.82 4.63
N HIS A 25 -4.36 -35.85 3.87
CA HIS A 25 -3.77 -35.51 2.57
C HIS A 25 -2.63 -34.51 2.80
N CYS A 26 -1.42 -35.04 2.68
CA CYS A 26 -0.17 -34.29 2.61
C CYS A 26 -0.03 -33.76 1.18
N PHE A 27 0.07 -32.43 1.01
CA PHE A 27 0.45 -31.83 -0.26
C PHE A 27 1.98 -31.89 -0.39
N THR A 28 2.44 -32.47 -1.49
CA THR A 28 3.83 -32.56 -1.90
C THR A 28 4.37 -31.19 -2.33
N VAL A 29 5.38 -30.70 -1.62
CA VAL A 29 6.26 -29.59 -2.03
C VAL A 29 7.51 -30.21 -2.68
N PRO A 30 8.04 -29.69 -3.80
CA PRO A 30 9.20 -30.29 -4.45
C PRO A 30 10.49 -30.02 -3.65
N GLU A 31 11.28 -31.07 -3.46
CA GLU A 31 12.61 -31.06 -2.86
C GLU A 31 13.63 -30.36 -3.78
N PHE A 32 14.43 -29.44 -3.22
CA PHE A 32 15.71 -29.02 -3.78
C PHE A 32 16.80 -29.13 -2.70
N HIS A 33 17.60 -30.19 -2.84
CA HIS A 33 18.99 -30.44 -2.41
C HIS A 33 19.58 -29.79 -1.12
N SER A 34 19.70 -30.66 -0.12
CA SER A 34 20.69 -30.89 0.95
C SER A 34 21.72 -29.82 1.38
N PRO A 35 21.91 -29.59 2.70
CA PRO A 35 23.02 -28.81 3.25
C PRO A 35 24.31 -29.65 3.41
N MET A 36 25.42 -29.14 2.89
CA MET A 36 26.78 -29.67 3.13
C MET A 36 27.14 -29.55 4.62
N ARG A 37 27.44 -30.69 5.25
CA ARG A 37 27.99 -30.80 6.60
C ARG A 37 29.45 -31.25 6.46
N VAL A 38 30.40 -30.36 6.74
CA VAL A 38 31.83 -30.65 6.67
C VAL A 38 32.28 -31.27 7.99
N CYS A 39 32.60 -32.57 7.97
CA CYS A 39 33.33 -33.27 9.02
C CYS A 39 34.76 -33.54 8.52
N CYS A 40 35.77 -33.00 9.19
CA CYS A 40 37.15 -33.36 8.97
C CYS A 40 37.60 -34.33 10.06
N SER A 41 37.74 -35.61 9.71
CA SER A 41 38.41 -36.61 10.54
C SER A 41 39.88 -36.70 10.16
N ALA A 42 40.75 -36.55 11.16
CA ALA A 42 42.18 -36.79 11.04
C ALA A 42 42.45 -38.30 11.02
N SER A 43 43.19 -38.78 10.02
CA SER A 43 43.82 -40.10 10.02
C SER A 43 45.33 -39.92 9.81
N ARG A 44 46.09 -40.43 10.77
CA ARG A 44 47.56 -40.46 10.84
C ARG A 44 47.98 -41.90 10.62
N ASP A 45 48.82 -42.12 9.62
CA ASP A 45 49.84 -43.17 9.52
C ASP A 45 50.89 -42.57 8.58
N GLY A 46 52.19 -42.45 8.85
CA GLY A 46 53.03 -43.06 9.86
C GLY A 46 54.31 -43.52 9.15
N HIS A 47 55.36 -42.70 9.11
CA HIS A 47 56.73 -43.22 9.12
C HIS A 47 57.76 -42.17 9.59
N GLU A 48 58.82 -42.73 10.17
CA GLU A 48 59.72 -42.23 11.22
C GLU A 48 60.57 -40.98 10.97
N LEU A 49 60.94 -40.39 12.13
CA LEU A 49 62.05 -39.48 12.36
C LEU A 49 63.34 -39.87 11.61
N LYS A 50 63.99 -38.86 11.02
CA LYS A 50 65.42 -38.64 11.23
C LYS A 50 65.78 -37.16 11.09
N GLU A 51 66.49 -36.69 12.11
CA GLU A 51 66.94 -35.32 12.31
C GLU A 51 67.94 -34.82 11.26
N ASN A 52 67.92 -33.49 11.10
CA ASN A 52 69.02 -32.56 10.85
C ASN A 52 70.03 -32.91 9.73
N LEU A 53 70.10 -32.08 8.69
CA LEU A 53 71.12 -31.02 8.57
C LEU A 53 70.97 -30.25 7.25
N SER A 54 71.17 -28.94 7.36
CA SER A 54 71.83 -28.05 6.38
C SER A 54 71.36 -27.99 4.93
N GLN A 55 70.86 -26.80 4.60
CA GLN A 55 71.14 -26.02 3.38
C GLN A 55 71.15 -26.75 2.03
N LEU A 56 70.06 -26.59 1.28
CA LEU A 56 70.14 -26.37 -0.16
C LEU A 56 68.98 -25.45 -0.56
N LYS A 57 69.24 -24.14 -0.62
CA LYS A 57 69.39 -23.37 -1.86
C LYS A 57 68.19 -23.49 -2.82
N GLN A 58 67.56 -22.32 -2.96
CA GLN A 58 67.00 -21.73 -4.17
C GLN A 58 65.53 -21.99 -4.54
N LEU A 59 64.81 -20.87 -4.54
CA LEU A 59 63.84 -20.44 -5.55
C LEU A 59 62.64 -21.36 -5.80
N LYS A 60 61.48 -20.96 -5.27
CA LYS A 60 60.39 -20.41 -6.12
C LYS A 60 59.21 -19.86 -5.28
N ASN A 61 58.77 -18.69 -5.72
CA ASN A 61 57.40 -18.16 -5.68
C ASN A 61 56.90 -17.52 -4.37
N VAL A 62 57.20 -16.23 -4.25
CA VAL A 62 56.32 -15.24 -3.58
C VAL A 62 55.08 -15.07 -4.46
N ALA A 63 53.90 -15.38 -3.93
CA ALA A 63 52.63 -14.99 -4.53
C ALA A 63 51.66 -14.49 -3.47
N CYS A 64 51.46 -13.17 -3.50
CA CYS A 64 50.29 -12.39 -3.10
C CYS A 64 49.60 -12.72 -1.78
N GLY A 65 50.02 -12.00 -0.74
CA GLY A 65 49.06 -11.45 0.22
C GLY A 65 48.30 -10.30 -0.43
N ILE A 66 46.98 -10.38 -0.39
CA ILE A 66 45.95 -9.32 -0.34
C ILE A 66 44.65 -10.08 -0.63
N LEU A 67 43.78 -10.23 0.36
CA LEU A 67 42.31 -10.24 0.24
C LEU A 67 41.73 -10.44 1.65
N ALA A 68 41.77 -9.39 2.46
CA ALA A 68 41.10 -9.35 3.76
C ALA A 68 40.54 -7.95 4.04
N VAL A 69 39.62 -7.46 3.19
CA VAL A 69 38.79 -6.29 3.50
C VAL A 69 37.44 -6.37 2.78
N TRP A 70 36.56 -7.30 3.15
CA TRP A 70 35.13 -7.23 2.81
C TRP A 70 34.28 -7.83 3.94
N ALA A 71 34.60 -7.47 5.19
CA ALA A 71 33.72 -7.72 6.32
C ALA A 71 33.29 -6.37 6.88
N VAL A 72 31.98 -6.21 7.06
CA VAL A 72 31.29 -5.03 7.63
C VAL A 72 30.98 -3.92 6.61
N THR A 73 29.83 -4.05 5.94
CA THR A 73 28.82 -2.99 5.72
C THR A 73 27.65 -3.59 4.93
N ALA A 74 26.98 -4.59 5.51
CA ALA A 74 25.61 -4.90 5.15
C ALA A 74 24.71 -4.45 6.31
N ALA A 75 24.87 -3.19 6.74
CA ALA A 75 23.75 -2.48 7.32
C ALA A 75 22.78 -2.29 6.15
N SER A 76 21.68 -3.03 6.14
CA SER A 76 20.62 -2.84 5.17
C SER A 76 20.31 -1.34 5.09
N PRO A 77 20.27 -0.73 3.89
CA PRO A 77 19.71 0.61 3.80
C PRO A 77 18.29 0.51 4.36
N VAL A 78 17.90 1.53 5.13
CA VAL A 78 16.51 1.74 5.51
C VAL A 78 15.72 1.81 4.21
N ILE A 79 15.19 0.66 3.77
CA ILE A 79 14.26 0.57 2.66
C ILE A 79 13.08 1.41 3.11
N ALA A 80 12.69 2.33 2.23
CA ALA A 80 11.57 3.24 2.35
C ALA A 80 10.52 2.74 3.34
N ALA A 81 10.22 3.56 4.35
CA ALA A 81 9.06 3.36 5.21
C ALA A 81 7.79 3.52 4.36
N GLY A 82 7.53 2.55 3.49
CA GLY A 82 6.28 2.40 2.78
C GLY A 82 5.22 2.27 3.85
N GLN A 83 4.28 3.20 3.86
CA GLN A 83 3.24 3.21 4.86
C GLN A 83 2.47 1.89 4.80
N ARG A 84 2.47 1.14 5.91
CA ARG A 84 1.81 -0.16 5.97
C ARG A 84 0.30 0.03 6.00
N LEU A 85 -0.29 0.04 4.80
CA LEU A 85 -1.74 0.10 4.63
C LEU A 85 -2.39 -1.19 5.16
N PRO A 86 -3.64 -1.12 5.64
CA PRO A 86 -4.41 -2.32 5.97
C PRO A 86 -4.63 -3.19 4.72
N PRO A 87 -4.91 -4.50 4.91
CA PRO A 87 -5.27 -5.37 3.79
C PRO A 87 -6.48 -4.82 3.03
N LEU A 88 -6.60 -5.18 1.75
CA LEU A 88 -7.75 -4.82 0.92
C LEU A 88 -9.05 -5.34 1.53
N SER A 89 -10.08 -4.51 1.61
CA SER A 89 -11.39 -4.91 2.10
C SER A 89 -12.04 -5.93 1.14
N THR A 90 -12.55 -7.02 1.71
CA THR A 90 -13.24 -8.12 1.01
C THR A 90 -14.74 -7.88 0.81
N ASP A 91 -15.25 -6.73 1.27
CA ASP A 91 -16.65 -6.34 1.09
C ASP A 91 -16.97 -6.18 -0.42
N PRO A 92 -17.96 -6.89 -0.98
CA PRO A 92 -18.34 -6.73 -2.38
C PRO A 92 -18.91 -5.34 -2.69
N SER A 93 -19.54 -4.68 -1.71
CA SER A 93 -20.13 -3.34 -1.84
C SER A 93 -19.18 -2.21 -1.44
N ARG A 94 -17.87 -2.49 -1.51
CA ARG A 94 -16.82 -1.61 -1.00
C ARG A 94 -16.84 -0.23 -1.68
N CYS A 95 -17.00 -0.18 -3.00
CA CYS A 95 -16.94 1.08 -3.77
C CYS A 95 -18.21 1.93 -3.55
N GLU A 96 -19.35 1.29 -3.34
CA GLU A 96 -20.64 1.91 -3.09
C GLU A 96 -20.65 2.70 -1.76
N ARG A 97 -19.75 2.35 -0.83
CA ARG A 97 -19.57 3.07 0.44
C ARG A 97 -19.10 4.51 0.28
N ALA A 98 -18.61 4.91 -0.90
CA ALA A 98 -18.30 6.31 -1.17
C ALA A 98 -19.55 7.22 -1.09
N PHE A 99 -20.75 6.67 -1.29
CA PHE A 99 -22.00 7.44 -1.39
C PHE A 99 -22.89 7.35 -0.14
N VAL A 100 -22.71 6.33 0.69
CA VAL A 100 -23.67 5.96 1.74
C VAL A 100 -23.18 6.33 3.13
N GLY A 101 -24.01 7.13 3.84
CA GLY A 101 -23.87 7.43 5.27
C GLY A 101 -22.73 8.37 5.66
N ASN A 102 -21.92 8.80 4.68
CA ASN A 102 -20.79 9.70 4.87
C ASN A 102 -21.10 11.16 4.49
N THR A 103 -22.37 11.55 4.34
CA THR A 103 -22.75 12.95 4.11
C THR A 103 -22.44 13.80 5.35
N ILE A 104 -21.92 15.01 5.16
CA ILE A 104 -21.68 15.96 6.24
C ILE A 104 -22.99 16.20 7.01
N GLY A 105 -22.94 16.12 8.35
CA GLY A 105 -24.11 16.26 9.21
C GLY A 105 -24.98 15.00 9.37
N GLN A 106 -24.74 13.95 8.58
CA GLN A 106 -25.36 12.62 8.74
C GLN A 106 -24.39 11.56 9.24
N ALA A 107 -23.10 11.90 9.35
CA ALA A 107 -22.08 11.04 9.93
C ALA A 107 -22.36 10.86 11.43
N ASN A 108 -23.20 9.87 11.77
CA ASN A 108 -23.18 9.24 13.07
C ASN A 108 -21.73 8.80 13.27
N GLY A 109 -21.01 9.30 14.27
CA GLY A 109 -19.56 9.16 14.47
C GLY A 109 -19.05 7.72 14.69
N VAL A 110 -19.45 6.78 13.84
CA VAL A 110 -19.35 5.32 13.91
C VAL A 110 -18.78 4.80 12.59
N TYR A 111 -17.79 5.50 12.02
CA TYR A 111 -16.92 4.89 11.03
C TYR A 111 -15.58 4.61 11.69
N ASP A 112 -15.57 3.59 12.56
CA ASP A 112 -14.36 3.08 13.22
C ASP A 112 -13.35 2.50 12.20
N LYS A 113 -13.79 2.30 10.95
CA LYS A 113 -13.00 1.75 9.86
C LYS A 113 -12.94 2.73 8.70
N ALA A 114 -11.72 3.01 8.26
CA ALA A 114 -11.42 3.73 7.02
C ALA A 114 -12.25 3.18 5.84
N ILE A 115 -12.80 4.08 5.04
CA ILE A 115 -13.50 3.71 3.81
C ILE A 115 -12.43 3.28 2.79
N ASP A 116 -12.46 2.03 2.38
CA ASP A 116 -11.53 1.51 1.39
C ASP A 116 -12.14 1.67 0.00
N LEU A 117 -11.60 2.55 -0.82
CA LEU A 117 -12.04 2.82 -2.20
C LEU A 117 -10.95 2.48 -3.22
N ARG A 118 -9.90 1.74 -2.80
CA ARG A 118 -8.77 1.39 -3.68
C ARG A 118 -9.26 0.67 -4.93
N PHE A 119 -8.70 1.04 -6.07
CA PHE A 119 -8.99 0.46 -7.40
C PHE A 119 -10.45 0.60 -7.87
N CYS A 120 -11.28 1.40 -7.20
CA CYS A 120 -12.66 1.65 -7.63
C CYS A 120 -12.69 2.61 -8.83
N ASP A 121 -13.71 2.48 -9.69
CA ASP A 121 -13.90 3.33 -10.86
C ASP A 121 -15.19 4.15 -10.73
N TYR A 122 -15.02 5.48 -10.65
CA TYR A 122 -16.05 6.49 -10.55
C TYR A 122 -16.02 7.45 -11.76
N THR A 123 -15.46 7.06 -12.90
CA THR A 123 -15.39 7.92 -14.10
C THR A 123 -16.73 8.22 -14.77
N ASN A 124 -17.82 7.64 -14.27
CA ASN A 124 -19.16 7.83 -14.84
C ASN A 124 -19.75 9.19 -14.45
N GLU A 125 -20.54 9.78 -15.36
CA GLU A 125 -21.25 11.07 -15.24
C GLU A 125 -22.20 11.18 -14.02
N LYS A 126 -22.39 10.08 -13.29
CA LYS A 126 -23.25 9.97 -12.10
C LYS A 126 -22.48 9.93 -10.78
N SER A 127 -21.15 10.02 -10.81
CA SER A 127 -20.32 10.01 -9.60
C SER A 127 -20.41 11.35 -8.89
N ASN A 128 -21.53 11.54 -8.20
CA ASN A 128 -21.79 12.68 -7.36
C ASN A 128 -21.37 12.35 -5.91
N LEU A 129 -20.24 12.90 -5.52
CA LEU A 129 -19.68 12.85 -4.16
C LEU A 129 -19.77 14.23 -3.49
N LYS A 130 -20.67 15.08 -3.98
CA LYS A 130 -20.89 16.41 -3.44
C LYS A 130 -21.22 16.36 -1.95
N GLY A 131 -20.52 17.17 -1.15
CA GLY A 131 -20.77 17.29 0.29
C GLY A 131 -20.51 15.99 1.09
N LYS A 132 -19.78 15.02 0.51
CA LYS A 132 -19.42 13.78 1.20
C LYS A 132 -18.17 13.98 2.06
N SER A 133 -18.09 13.22 3.13
CA SER A 133 -16.89 13.07 3.95
C SER A 133 -16.17 11.78 3.55
N LEU A 134 -14.94 11.91 3.07
CA LEU A 134 -14.04 10.79 2.77
C LEU A 134 -12.84 10.80 3.72
N ALA A 135 -13.11 11.08 5.00
CA ALA A 135 -12.10 11.08 6.04
C ALA A 135 -11.41 9.71 6.14
N ALA A 136 -10.08 9.73 6.19
CA ALA A 136 -9.20 8.56 6.20
C ALA A 136 -9.44 7.56 5.06
N ALA A 137 -10.10 7.97 3.96
CA ALA A 137 -10.39 7.06 2.87
C ALA A 137 -9.10 6.57 2.19
N LEU A 138 -9.07 5.29 1.85
CA LEU A 138 -7.99 4.67 1.08
C LEU A 138 -8.42 4.65 -0.38
N MET A 139 -7.85 5.52 -1.21
CA MET A 139 -8.26 5.77 -2.60
C MET A 139 -7.14 5.45 -3.59
N SER A 140 -6.09 4.74 -3.18
CA SER A 140 -4.96 4.43 -4.06
C SER A 140 -5.41 3.75 -5.35
N GLU A 141 -4.90 4.25 -6.48
CA GLU A 141 -5.21 3.75 -7.84
C GLU A 141 -6.71 3.76 -8.19
N ALA A 142 -7.56 4.49 -7.45
CA ALA A 142 -8.96 4.70 -7.80
C ALA A 142 -9.10 5.76 -8.89
N LYS A 143 -10.21 5.74 -9.63
CA LYS A 143 -10.51 6.73 -10.67
C LYS A 143 -11.74 7.54 -10.31
N PHE A 144 -11.62 8.85 -10.32
CA PHE A 144 -12.66 9.84 -10.05
C PHE A 144 -12.75 10.86 -11.18
N ASP A 145 -12.26 10.52 -12.38
CA ASP A 145 -12.20 11.45 -13.50
C ASP A 145 -13.59 12.02 -13.82
N GLY A 146 -13.70 13.34 -13.87
CA GLY A 146 -14.96 14.05 -14.10
C GLY A 146 -15.99 13.98 -12.98
N ALA A 147 -15.67 13.38 -11.82
CA ALA A 147 -16.60 13.32 -10.69
C ALA A 147 -16.89 14.71 -10.11
N ASP A 148 -18.12 14.92 -9.64
CA ASP A 148 -18.48 16.07 -8.82
C ASP A 148 -18.11 15.76 -7.38
N MET A 149 -17.00 16.33 -6.91
CA MET A 149 -16.54 16.28 -5.53
C MET A 149 -16.60 17.69 -4.90
N SER A 150 -17.50 18.55 -5.37
CA SER A 150 -17.71 19.87 -4.79
C SER A 150 -18.13 19.74 -3.32
N GLU A 151 -17.66 20.63 -2.46
CA GLU A 151 -17.93 20.60 -1.02
C GLU A 151 -17.48 19.30 -0.29
N VAL A 152 -16.67 18.44 -0.94
CA VAL A 152 -16.15 17.22 -0.30
C VAL A 152 -15.22 17.58 0.85
N VAL A 153 -15.26 16.78 1.92
CA VAL A 153 -14.30 16.87 3.02
C VAL A 153 -13.43 15.63 3.00
N MET A 154 -12.14 15.82 2.72
CA MET A 154 -11.13 14.76 2.80
C MET A 154 -10.10 15.15 3.85
N SER A 155 -10.11 14.45 4.99
CA SER A 155 -9.06 14.57 6.00
C SER A 155 -8.26 13.29 6.09
N LYS A 156 -6.92 13.37 6.01
CA LYS A 156 -5.99 12.23 6.12
C LYS A 156 -6.25 11.10 5.11
N ALA A 157 -6.78 11.44 3.94
CA ALA A 157 -7.08 10.45 2.91
C ALA A 157 -5.81 10.06 2.12
N TYR A 158 -5.76 8.81 1.66
CA TYR A 158 -4.65 8.25 0.89
C TYR A 158 -5.05 8.07 -0.57
N ALA A 159 -4.70 9.01 -1.43
CA ALA A 159 -5.07 9.01 -2.84
C ALA A 159 -3.86 8.85 -3.77
N ALA A 160 -2.82 8.17 -3.30
CA ALA A 160 -1.61 7.96 -4.08
C ALA A 160 -1.89 7.17 -5.37
N GLY A 161 -1.43 7.67 -6.52
CA GLY A 161 -1.68 7.08 -7.84
C GLY A 161 -3.13 7.17 -8.34
N ALA A 162 -4.05 7.77 -7.58
CA ALA A 162 -5.43 7.91 -8.00
C ALA A 162 -5.56 8.89 -9.18
N SER A 163 -6.60 8.72 -9.99
CA SER A 163 -6.95 9.65 -11.06
C SER A 163 -8.14 10.51 -10.66
N PHE A 164 -7.99 11.82 -10.82
CA PHE A 164 -8.96 12.89 -10.55
C PHE A 164 -8.98 13.87 -11.72
N LYS A 165 -8.84 13.36 -12.95
CA LYS A 165 -8.76 14.20 -14.14
C LYS A 165 -10.09 14.94 -14.34
N GLY A 166 -10.05 16.27 -14.39
CA GLY A 166 -11.25 17.08 -14.54
C GLY A 166 -12.25 16.99 -13.38
N THR A 167 -11.85 16.45 -12.22
CA THR A 167 -12.69 16.39 -11.03
C THR A 167 -12.93 17.80 -10.49
N ASP A 168 -14.17 18.06 -10.05
CA ASP A 168 -14.52 19.32 -9.39
C ASP A 168 -14.33 19.19 -7.87
N PHE A 169 -13.39 19.95 -7.29
CA PHE A 169 -13.16 20.10 -5.85
C PHE A 169 -13.61 21.48 -5.34
N SER A 170 -14.50 22.18 -6.05
CA SER A 170 -14.94 23.51 -5.67
C SER A 170 -15.55 23.51 -4.25
N ASN A 171 -15.14 24.46 -3.40
CA ASN A 171 -15.55 24.55 -1.99
C ASN A 171 -15.15 23.35 -1.11
N ALA A 172 -14.25 22.48 -1.57
CA ALA A 172 -13.80 21.33 -0.80
C ALA A 172 -12.86 21.71 0.36
N VAL A 173 -12.73 20.80 1.32
CA VAL A 173 -11.72 20.87 2.40
C VAL A 173 -10.81 19.65 2.29
N LEU A 174 -9.56 19.87 1.90
CA LEU A 174 -8.56 18.83 1.66
C LEU A 174 -7.42 18.97 2.68
N ASP A 175 -7.60 18.33 3.83
CA ASP A 175 -6.66 18.34 4.95
C ASP A 175 -5.81 17.07 4.98
N ARG A 176 -4.48 17.21 4.85
CA ARG A 176 -3.51 16.10 4.94
C ARG A 176 -3.81 14.96 3.97
N VAL A 177 -4.25 15.30 2.76
CA VAL A 177 -4.51 14.32 1.70
C VAL A 177 -3.20 14.00 0.97
N ASN A 178 -2.93 12.72 0.79
CA ASN A 178 -1.79 12.28 -0.01
C ASN A 178 -2.20 12.11 -1.48
N PHE A 179 -1.83 13.05 -2.34
CA PHE A 179 -1.97 12.99 -3.80
C PHE A 179 -0.67 12.60 -4.51
N GLU A 180 0.25 11.90 -3.85
CA GLU A 180 1.50 11.44 -4.48
C GLU A 180 1.21 10.66 -5.76
N LYS A 181 1.84 11.05 -6.87
CA LYS A 181 1.64 10.44 -8.21
C LYS A 181 0.21 10.47 -8.74
N ALA A 182 -0.70 11.21 -8.10
CA ALA A 182 -2.08 11.32 -8.55
C ALA A 182 -2.17 12.10 -9.88
N ASN A 183 -3.15 11.76 -10.70
CA ASN A 183 -3.46 12.51 -11.91
C ASN A 183 -4.56 13.54 -11.62
N LEU A 184 -4.20 14.81 -11.51
CA LEU A 184 -5.08 15.94 -11.20
C LEU A 184 -5.20 16.90 -12.40
N GLN A 185 -4.94 16.41 -13.62
CA GLN A 185 -5.01 17.23 -14.83
C GLN A 185 -6.41 17.81 -15.00
N GLY A 186 -6.50 19.13 -15.17
CA GLY A 186 -7.78 19.84 -15.31
C GLY A 186 -8.66 19.84 -14.04
N ALA A 187 -8.17 19.38 -12.89
CA ALA A 187 -8.94 19.41 -11.65
C ALA A 187 -9.22 20.85 -11.19
N LEU A 188 -10.40 21.09 -10.62
CA LEU A 188 -10.85 22.42 -10.21
C LEU A 188 -10.77 22.56 -8.68
N PHE A 189 -9.89 23.43 -8.18
CA PHE A 189 -9.72 23.73 -6.75
C PHE A 189 -10.29 25.11 -6.37
N LYS A 190 -11.45 25.47 -6.93
CA LYS A 190 -12.03 26.81 -6.72
C LYS A 190 -12.53 26.97 -5.28
N ASN A 191 -12.11 28.02 -4.58
CA ASN A 191 -12.48 28.24 -3.17
C ASN A 191 -12.21 27.00 -2.28
N THR A 192 -11.18 26.21 -2.62
CA THR A 192 -10.80 25.00 -1.87
C THR A 192 -9.83 25.34 -0.75
N VAL A 193 -9.94 24.66 0.38
CA VAL A 193 -8.94 24.71 1.46
C VAL A 193 -7.94 23.57 1.30
N LEU A 194 -6.68 23.89 1.07
CA LEU A 194 -5.55 22.95 1.03
C LEU A 194 -4.67 23.14 2.26
N SER A 195 -4.66 22.15 3.17
CA SER A 195 -3.85 22.19 4.38
C SER A 195 -3.08 20.89 4.54
N GLY A 196 -1.75 20.94 4.57
CA GLY A 196 -0.89 19.76 4.82
C GLY A 196 -0.98 18.64 3.77
N SER A 197 -1.66 18.86 2.64
CA SER A 197 -1.78 17.89 1.55
C SER A 197 -0.50 17.85 0.70
N THR A 198 -0.17 16.69 0.14
CA THR A 198 1.08 16.47 -0.62
C THR A 198 0.80 16.15 -2.08
N PHE A 199 1.56 16.77 -2.98
CA PHE A 199 1.41 16.66 -4.44
C PHE A 199 2.70 16.18 -5.13
N ASN A 200 3.52 15.39 -4.42
CA ASN A 200 4.79 14.88 -4.96
C ASN A 200 4.53 14.04 -6.22
N GLU A 201 5.18 14.35 -7.33
CA GLU A 201 5.00 13.65 -8.61
C GLU A 201 3.55 13.64 -9.16
N ALA A 202 2.64 14.43 -8.57
CA ALA A 202 1.28 14.58 -9.08
C ALA A 202 1.28 15.33 -10.42
N LYS A 203 0.33 15.02 -11.29
CA LYS A 203 0.14 15.73 -12.57
C LYS A 203 -0.91 16.82 -12.39
N LEU A 204 -0.53 18.08 -12.53
CA LEU A 204 -1.36 19.26 -12.27
C LEU A 204 -1.59 20.10 -13.53
N ASP A 205 -1.32 19.55 -14.72
CA ASP A 205 -1.47 20.28 -15.98
C ASP A 205 -2.93 20.77 -16.13
N GLY A 206 -3.12 22.08 -16.26
CA GLY A 206 -4.44 22.69 -16.38
C GLY A 206 -5.29 22.67 -15.11
N ALA A 207 -4.74 22.27 -13.95
CA ALA A 207 -5.45 22.41 -12.68
C ALA A 207 -5.68 23.88 -12.33
N VAL A 208 -6.86 24.20 -11.79
CA VAL A 208 -7.28 25.58 -11.49
C VAL A 208 -7.28 25.81 -9.99
N PHE A 209 -6.62 26.86 -9.52
CA PHE A 209 -6.46 27.20 -8.09
C PHE A 209 -7.06 28.57 -7.71
N GLU A 210 -8.14 28.96 -8.37
CA GLU A 210 -8.84 30.23 -8.12
C GLU A 210 -9.38 30.26 -6.69
N ASP A 211 -9.06 31.33 -5.95
CA ASP A 211 -9.46 31.51 -4.54
C ASP A 211 -9.09 30.33 -3.61
N THR A 212 -8.11 29.50 -3.99
CA THR A 212 -7.64 28.41 -3.12
C THR A 212 -6.94 28.98 -1.89
N ILE A 213 -7.36 28.53 -0.71
CA ILE A 213 -6.72 28.86 0.56
C ILE A 213 -5.63 27.82 0.83
N ILE A 214 -4.37 28.23 0.81
CA ILE A 214 -3.21 27.37 1.07
C ILE A 214 -2.21 28.07 1.99
N GLY A 215 -1.68 27.33 2.97
CA GLY A 215 -0.65 27.83 3.88
C GLY A 215 0.69 28.01 3.18
N TYR A 216 1.50 28.98 3.63
CA TYR A 216 2.79 29.32 3.01
C TYR A 216 3.72 28.12 2.79
N ILE A 217 3.83 27.22 3.79
CA ILE A 217 4.70 26.05 3.70
C ILE A 217 4.21 25.04 2.65
N ASP A 218 2.90 24.85 2.52
CA ASP A 218 2.34 23.90 1.57
C ASP A 218 2.35 24.47 0.15
N LEU A 219 2.16 25.79 0.01
CA LEU A 219 2.37 26.50 -1.24
C LEU A 219 3.80 26.30 -1.77
N GLN A 220 4.82 26.48 -0.91
CA GLN A 220 6.22 26.28 -1.29
C GLN A 220 6.50 24.85 -1.78
N LYS A 221 5.83 23.84 -1.23
CA LYS A 221 5.94 22.45 -1.70
C LYS A 221 5.22 22.26 -3.04
N LEU A 222 4.00 22.79 -3.16
CA LEU A 222 3.20 22.70 -4.38
C LEU A 222 3.93 23.35 -5.57
N CYS A 223 4.54 24.53 -5.36
CA CYS A 223 5.29 25.26 -6.39
C CYS A 223 6.55 24.55 -6.89
N ARG A 224 7.04 23.49 -6.21
CA ARG A 224 8.14 22.65 -6.70
C ARG A 224 7.67 21.63 -7.73
N ASN A 225 6.36 21.39 -7.85
CA ASN A 225 5.82 20.49 -8.85
C ASN A 225 5.99 21.11 -10.25
N THR A 226 6.62 20.37 -11.16
CA THR A 226 6.97 20.81 -12.50
C THR A 226 5.83 20.73 -13.51
N SER A 227 4.75 19.99 -13.20
CA SER A 227 3.57 19.88 -14.08
C SER A 227 2.57 21.04 -13.92
N LEU A 228 2.79 21.91 -12.94
CA LEU A 228 1.96 23.10 -12.75
C LEU A 228 2.24 24.10 -13.89
N ASN A 229 1.20 24.48 -14.63
CA ASN A 229 1.31 25.42 -15.74
C ASN A 229 1.60 26.86 -15.27
N GLU A 230 2.03 27.72 -16.19
CA GLU A 230 2.39 29.13 -15.88
C GLU A 230 1.24 29.90 -15.22
N GLU A 231 0.01 29.70 -15.68
CA GLU A 231 -1.18 30.32 -15.12
C GLU A 231 -1.44 29.86 -13.68
N GLY A 232 -1.42 28.55 -13.40
CA GLY A 232 -1.59 28.01 -12.06
C GLY A 232 -0.49 28.49 -11.11
N ARG A 233 0.76 28.58 -11.60
CA ARG A 233 1.88 29.16 -10.85
C ARG A 233 1.65 30.62 -10.49
N ALA A 234 1.14 31.42 -11.44
CA ALA A 234 0.84 32.83 -11.23
C ALA A 234 -0.30 33.01 -10.22
N THR A 235 -1.40 32.26 -10.37
CA THR A 235 -2.57 32.29 -9.49
C THR A 235 -2.21 31.91 -8.04
N LEU A 236 -1.37 30.89 -7.87
CA LEU A 236 -0.88 30.46 -6.57
C LEU A 236 0.18 31.41 -5.98
N GLY A 237 0.74 32.33 -6.76
CA GLY A 237 1.83 33.21 -6.34
C GLY A 237 3.17 32.50 -6.15
N CYS A 238 3.42 31.44 -6.94
CA CYS A 238 4.72 30.78 -6.98
C CYS A 238 5.80 31.76 -7.48
N ARG A 239 6.89 31.88 -6.72
CA ARG A 239 8.04 32.73 -7.05
C ARG A 239 9.29 31.89 -7.26
#